data_AF-A0A9Q3BSN8-F1
#
_entry.id   AF-A0A9Q3BSN8-F1
#
_cell.length_a   1.000
_cell.length_b   1.000
_cell.length_c   1.000
_cell.angle_alpha   90.00
_cell.angle_beta   90.00
_cell.angle_gamma   90.00
#
_symmetry.space_group_name_H-M   'P 1'
#
loop_
_entity.id
_entity.type
_entity.pdbx_description
1 polymer ?
#
loop_
_entity_poly.entity_id
_entity_poly.type
_entity_poly.pdbx_seq_one_letter_code
_entity_poly.pdbx_strand_id
1 'polypeptide(L)'
;MIKQKLLPPSPDQSLLKEFNMQFSNNDELENVAKSNTCAVLISEKEAQKLCDSCAGHQKIGKHIVNLDYFYFQYIRSLLSKFGICIWAPDLEAGPGSLYNEACQTVAIMNFCQVACSGAYQYMRANLSYLIHWAYNHYVHYHMTEKFKKEIKETGKNLADNQKGVTQQR
;
A
#
# COMPACT_ATOMS: atom_id res chain seq x y z
N MET A 1 21.87 -5.47 -13.80
CA MET A 1 21.55 -6.07 -12.48
C MET A 1 20.11 -5.75 -12.13
N ILE A 2 19.18 -6.68 -12.37
CA ILE A 2 17.76 -6.51 -12.04
C ILE A 2 17.63 -6.76 -10.54
N LYS A 3 17.59 -5.70 -9.73
CA LYS A 3 17.45 -5.80 -8.26
C LYS A 3 16.10 -6.45 -7.92
N GLN A 4 16.15 -7.46 -7.05
CA GLN A 4 15.02 -8.05 -6.33
C GLN A 4 13.96 -6.98 -5.98
N LYS A 5 12.83 -6.93 -6.68
CA LYS A 5 11.74 -6.00 -6.35
C LYS A 5 10.38 -6.50 -6.81
N LEU A 6 9.99 -7.71 -6.38
CA LEU A 6 8.67 -8.26 -6.69
C LEU A 6 7.77 -8.47 -5.46
N LEU A 7 8.30 -8.26 -4.26
CA LEU A 7 7.53 -8.33 -3.02
C LEU A 7 7.67 -6.99 -2.29
N PRO A 8 6.58 -6.46 -1.69
CA PRO A 8 6.74 -5.40 -0.71
C PRO A 8 7.67 -5.91 0.40
N PRO A 9 8.57 -5.06 0.91
CA PRO A 9 9.39 -5.43 2.06
C PRO A 9 8.45 -5.80 3.22
N SER A 10 8.75 -6.87 3.95
CA SER A 10 8.05 -7.13 5.22
C SER A 10 8.21 -5.91 6.13
N PRO A 11 7.17 -5.54 6.90
CA PRO A 11 7.28 -4.43 7.83
C PRO A 11 8.41 -4.69 8.83
N ASP A 12 9.28 -3.71 9.03
CA ASP A 12 10.34 -3.81 10.04
C ASP A 12 9.69 -3.92 11.44
N GLN A 13 10.27 -4.74 12.31
CA GLN A 13 9.79 -4.90 13.68
C GLN A 13 9.82 -3.58 14.46
N SER A 14 10.72 -2.66 14.10
CA SER A 14 10.76 -1.31 14.67
C SER A 14 9.48 -0.51 14.34
N LEU A 15 9.02 -0.58 13.08
CA LEU A 15 7.81 0.08 12.59
C LEU A 15 6.56 -0.49 13.26
N LEU A 16 6.48 -1.81 13.41
CA LEU A 16 5.36 -2.45 14.10
C LEU A 16 5.28 -2.03 15.57
N LYS A 17 6.43 -1.88 16.25
CA LYS A 17 6.48 -1.38 17.63
C LYS A 17 6.02 0.07 17.72
N GLU A 18 6.47 0.92 16.82
CA GLU A 18 6.06 2.33 16.77
C GLU A 18 4.56 2.48 16.53
N PHE A 19 4.02 1.73 15.57
CA PHE A 19 2.58 1.70 15.30
C PHE A 19 1.77 1.23 16.52
N ASN A 20 2.18 0.13 17.16
CA ASN A 20 1.49 -0.41 18.33
C ASN A 20 1.63 0.48 19.59
N MET A 21 2.55 1.45 19.61
CA MET A 21 2.60 2.49 20.65
C MET A 21 1.55 3.59 20.41
N GLN A 22 1.09 3.77 19.16
CA GLN A 22 0.15 4.82 18.76
C GLN A 22 -1.30 4.32 18.73
N PHE A 23 -1.51 3.04 18.37
CA PHE A 23 -2.83 2.44 18.21
C PHE A 23 -2.93 1.14 18.99
N SER A 24 -4.02 0.99 19.74
CA SER A 24 -4.33 -0.20 20.55
C SER A 24 -5.54 -0.98 20.04
N ASN A 25 -6.42 -0.37 19.26
CA ASN A 25 -7.66 -0.99 18.77
C ASN A 25 -8.18 -0.37 17.47
N ASN A 26 -9.13 -1.05 16.83
CA ASN A 26 -9.73 -0.61 15.57
C ASN A 26 -10.59 0.67 15.73
N ASP A 27 -11.15 0.93 16.91
CA ASP A 27 -11.97 2.15 17.13
C ASP A 27 -11.10 3.41 17.02
N GLU A 28 -9.86 3.37 17.52
CA GLU A 28 -8.87 4.44 17.36
C GLU A 28 -8.50 4.67 15.88
N LEU A 29 -8.34 3.59 15.11
CA LEU A 29 -8.11 3.68 13.66
C LEU A 29 -9.30 4.30 12.93
N GLU A 30 -10.53 3.91 13.28
CA GLU A 30 -11.74 4.45 12.66
C GLU A 30 -11.93 5.94 13.00
N ASN A 31 -11.66 6.32 14.24
CA ASN A 31 -11.67 7.72 14.68
C ASN A 31 -10.66 8.56 13.91
N VAL A 32 -9.45 8.04 13.72
CA VAL A 32 -8.45 8.67 12.86
C VAL A 32 -8.96 8.73 11.43
N ALA A 33 -9.48 7.66 10.84
CA ALA A 33 -9.98 7.67 9.47
C ALA A 33 -11.04 8.78 9.25
N LYS A 34 -11.96 8.96 10.21
CA LYS A 34 -13.02 9.97 10.20
C LYS A 34 -12.55 11.40 10.47
N SER A 35 -11.38 11.61 11.07
CA SER A 35 -10.90 12.94 11.40
C SER A 35 -10.51 13.74 10.14
N ASN A 36 -10.89 15.01 10.04
CA ASN A 36 -10.41 15.90 8.99
C ASN A 36 -9.03 16.51 9.31
N THR A 37 -8.53 16.29 10.52
CA THR A 37 -7.22 16.75 10.99
C THR A 37 -6.15 15.72 10.66
N CYS A 38 -5.19 16.11 9.82
CA CYS A 38 -3.95 15.37 9.66
C CYS A 38 -3.01 15.77 10.82
N ALA A 39 -3.19 15.17 12.00
CA ALA A 39 -2.13 15.22 12.99
C ALA A 39 -0.94 14.49 12.38
N VAL A 40 0.11 15.23 12.03
CA VAL A 40 1.30 14.67 11.39
C VAL A 40 2.03 13.85 12.46
N LEU A 41 1.78 12.54 12.51
CA LEU A 41 2.36 11.63 13.52
C LEU A 41 3.81 11.22 13.20
N ILE A 42 4.32 11.59 12.02
CA ILE A 42 5.68 11.29 11.55
C ILE A 42 6.42 12.61 11.35
N SER A 43 7.71 12.68 11.67
CA SER A 43 8.47 13.93 11.49
C SER A 43 8.51 14.38 10.03
N GLU A 44 8.43 15.69 9.78
CA GLU A 44 8.46 16.29 8.44
C GLU A 44 9.72 15.88 7.63
N LYS A 45 10.83 15.59 8.34
CA LYS A 45 12.08 15.12 7.74
C LYS A 45 12.02 13.69 7.22
N GLU A 46 11.31 12.80 7.89
CA GLU A 46 11.08 11.42 7.43
C GLU A 46 10.08 11.37 6.29
N ALA A 47 9.06 12.24 6.38
CA ALA A 47 8.16 12.49 5.28
C ALA A 47 8.93 12.94 4.02
N GLN A 48 9.89 13.86 4.13
CA GLN A 48 10.64 14.40 2.97
C GLN A 48 11.47 13.33 2.23
N LYS A 49 12.09 12.39 2.96
CA LYS A 49 12.88 11.30 2.36
C LYS A 49 12.06 10.40 1.42
N LEU A 50 10.75 10.25 1.65
CA LEU A 50 9.85 9.49 0.77
C LEU A 50 9.59 10.21 -0.57
N CYS A 51 9.44 11.53 -0.53
CA CYS A 51 9.21 12.38 -1.72
C CYS A 51 10.38 12.30 -2.70
N ASP A 52 11.61 12.42 -2.20
CA ASP A 52 12.80 12.47 -3.06
C ASP A 52 13.04 11.13 -3.78
N SER A 53 12.53 10.01 -3.25
CA SER A 53 12.61 8.69 -3.88
C SER A 53 11.57 8.46 -5.01
N CYS A 54 10.47 9.23 -4.99
CA CYS A 54 9.34 9.12 -5.93
C CYS A 54 9.23 10.28 -6.92
N ALA A 55 9.98 11.38 -6.71
CA ALA A 55 9.94 12.61 -7.52
C ALA A 55 10.44 12.48 -8.97
N GLY A 56 10.77 11.29 -9.44
CA GLY A 56 11.03 11.03 -10.86
C GLY A 56 9.77 10.48 -11.52
N HIS A 57 9.34 11.07 -12.64
CA HIS A 57 8.31 10.52 -13.54
C HIS A 57 8.51 9.00 -13.74
N GLN A 58 7.77 8.18 -12.99
CA GLN A 58 7.96 6.73 -13.04
C GLN A 58 6.97 6.15 -14.05
N LYS A 59 7.50 5.67 -15.17
CA LYS A 59 6.72 4.90 -16.15
C LYS A 59 6.29 3.58 -15.53
N ILE A 60 5.04 3.50 -15.07
CA ILE A 60 4.41 2.22 -14.70
C ILE A 60 3.75 1.64 -15.97
N GLY A 61 4.53 0.95 -16.79
CA GLY A 61 4.07 0.31 -18.04
C GLY A 61 4.01 1.23 -19.28
N LYS A 62 3.21 0.86 -20.28
CA LYS A 62 3.02 1.63 -21.54
C LYS A 62 2.25 2.94 -21.36
N HIS A 63 1.61 3.13 -20.21
CA HIS A 63 0.87 4.33 -19.88
C HIS A 63 1.64 5.09 -18.80
N ILE A 64 2.04 6.32 -19.12
CA ILE A 64 2.55 7.26 -18.12
C ILE A 64 1.33 7.71 -17.33
N VAL A 65 1.19 7.25 -16.09
CA VAL A 65 0.28 7.93 -15.16
C VAL A 65 1.04 9.14 -14.66
N ASN A 66 0.65 10.33 -15.13
CA ASN A 66 1.04 11.59 -14.48
C ASN A 66 0.34 11.63 -13.12
N LEU A 67 0.88 10.91 -12.14
CA LEU A 67 0.51 11.10 -10.76
C LEU A 67 1.09 12.46 -10.37
N ASP A 68 0.20 13.43 -10.30
CA ASP A 68 0.54 14.79 -9.87
C ASP A 68 1.27 14.73 -8.51
N TYR A 69 2.23 15.61 -8.28
CA TYR A 69 2.94 15.74 -7.01
C TYR A 69 1.97 15.83 -5.83
N PHE A 70 0.81 16.47 -6.02
CA PHE A 70 -0.27 16.54 -5.04
C PHE A 70 -0.78 15.16 -4.60
N TYR A 71 -0.81 14.18 -5.51
CA TYR A 71 -1.28 12.83 -5.20
C TYR A 71 -0.27 12.05 -4.34
N PHE A 72 1.02 12.22 -4.62
CA PHE A 72 2.07 11.67 -3.74
C PHE A 72 2.02 12.29 -2.35
N GLN A 73 1.80 13.61 -2.28
CA GLN A 73 1.64 14.29 -1.00
C GLN A 73 0.41 13.84 -0.23
N TYR A 74 -0.70 13.62 -0.93
CA TYR A 74 -1.92 13.06 -0.34
C TYR A 74 -1.66 11.66 0.25
N ILE A 75 -1.05 10.75 -0.51
CA ILE A 75 -0.70 9.40 -0.02
C ILE A 75 0.18 9.50 1.22
N ARG A 76 1.17 10.40 1.21
CA ARG A 76 2.07 10.59 2.34
C ARG A 76 1.34 11.09 3.57
N SER A 77 0.53 12.14 3.44
CA SER A 77 -0.29 12.66 4.53
C SER A 77 -1.21 11.57 5.09
N LEU A 78 -1.80 10.76 4.22
CA LEU A 78 -2.64 9.65 4.62
C LEU A 78 -1.86 8.58 5.39
N LEU A 79 -0.70 8.15 4.90
CA LEU A 79 0.18 7.21 5.61
C LEU A 79 0.63 7.77 6.97
N SER A 80 1.06 9.03 7.02
CA SER A 80 1.47 9.70 8.26
C SER A 80 0.33 9.84 9.26
N LYS A 81 -0.91 10.02 8.78
CA LYS A 81 -2.10 10.08 9.65
C LYS A 81 -2.33 8.77 10.41
N PHE A 82 -1.92 7.64 9.85
CA PHE A 82 -2.01 6.32 10.48
C PHE A 82 -0.68 5.88 11.13
N GLY A 83 0.31 6.76 11.26
CA GLY A 83 1.63 6.40 11.81
C GLY A 83 2.43 5.43 10.94
N ILE A 84 2.09 5.32 9.64
CA ILE A 84 2.75 4.42 8.71
C ILE A 84 3.80 5.18 7.91
N CYS A 85 5.08 4.83 8.05
CA CYS A 85 6.15 5.44 7.25
C CYS A 85 6.21 4.85 5.83
N ILE A 86 6.04 3.53 5.72
CA ILE A 86 6.14 2.78 4.47
C ILE A 86 4.93 1.86 4.39
N TRP A 87 4.21 1.89 3.27
CA TRP A 87 3.15 0.92 3.03
C TRP A 87 3.77 -0.47 2.82
N ALA A 88 3.65 -1.32 3.83
CA ALA A 88 4.26 -2.64 3.88
C ALA A 88 3.36 -3.60 4.68
N PRO A 89 2.23 -4.06 4.11
CA PRO A 89 1.32 -4.96 4.82
C PRO A 89 2.06 -6.19 5.35
N ASP A 90 1.71 -6.60 6.56
CA ASP A 90 2.26 -7.79 7.18
C ASP A 90 1.62 -9.04 6.53
N LEU A 91 2.39 -9.73 5.70
CA LEU A 91 1.97 -10.96 5.01
C LEU A 91 2.02 -12.20 5.91
N GLU A 92 2.65 -12.11 7.07
CA GLU A 92 2.69 -13.17 8.08
C GLU A 92 1.51 -13.06 9.04
N ALA A 93 1.04 -11.84 9.33
CA ALA A 93 -0.19 -11.59 10.07
C ALA A 93 -1.47 -11.76 9.22
N GLY A 94 -2.57 -12.07 9.89
CA GLY A 94 -3.89 -12.16 9.25
C GLY A 94 -4.43 -10.80 8.78
N PRO A 95 -5.46 -10.78 7.90
CA PRO A 95 -6.08 -9.54 7.41
C PRO A 95 -6.71 -8.68 8.52
N GLY A 96 -7.16 -9.29 9.62
CA GLY A 96 -7.74 -8.58 10.77
C GLY A 96 -6.72 -8.19 11.84
N SER A 97 -5.42 -8.16 11.53
CA SER A 97 -4.44 -7.58 12.44
C SER A 97 -4.56 -6.05 12.38
N LEU A 98 -4.38 -5.37 13.51
CA LEU A 98 -4.54 -3.92 13.62
C LEU A 98 -3.72 -3.15 12.55
N TYR A 99 -2.48 -3.58 12.34
CA TYR A 99 -1.60 -2.97 11.34
C TYR A 99 -2.07 -3.23 9.90
N ASN A 100 -2.57 -4.43 9.60
CA ASN A 100 -3.11 -4.73 8.27
C ASN A 100 -4.43 -4.02 7.99
N GLU A 101 -5.28 -3.83 9.01
CA GLU A 101 -6.49 -3.01 8.92
C GLU A 101 -6.15 -1.54 8.66
N ALA A 102 -5.11 -0.99 9.30
CA ALA A 102 -4.61 0.34 9.00
C ALA A 102 -4.10 0.45 7.55
N CYS A 103 -3.30 -0.52 7.09
CA CYS A 103 -2.81 -0.57 5.71
C CYS A 103 -3.95 -0.65 4.68
N GLN A 104 -5.00 -1.43 4.98
CA GLN A 104 -6.18 -1.55 4.15
C GLN A 104 -6.98 -0.24 4.13
N THR A 105 -7.18 0.38 5.29
CA THR A 105 -7.92 1.65 5.41
C THR A 105 -7.24 2.74 4.59
N VAL A 106 -5.91 2.86 4.68
CA VAL A 106 -5.11 3.76 3.84
C VAL A 106 -5.33 3.48 2.36
N ALA A 107 -5.28 2.21 1.94
CA ALA A 107 -5.48 1.86 0.55
C ALA A 107 -6.89 2.23 0.04
N ILE A 108 -7.93 1.90 0.82
CA ILE A 108 -9.32 2.23 0.49
C ILE A 108 -9.51 3.74 0.35
N MET A 109 -9.05 4.53 1.31
CA MET A 109 -9.15 5.99 1.27
C MET A 109 -8.43 6.55 0.04
N ASN A 110 -7.26 6.02 -0.29
CA ASN A 110 -6.49 6.44 -1.45
C ASN A 110 -7.18 6.15 -2.79
N PHE A 111 -7.64 4.91 -2.99
CA PHE A 111 -8.35 4.54 -4.21
C PHE A 111 -9.69 5.27 -4.34
N CYS A 112 -10.41 5.47 -3.24
CA CYS A 112 -11.63 6.29 -3.23
C CYS A 112 -11.33 7.74 -3.63
N GLN A 113 -10.23 8.34 -3.16
CA GLN A 113 -9.84 9.70 -3.54
C GLN A 113 -9.59 9.83 -5.06
N VAL A 114 -8.88 8.87 -5.67
CA VAL A 114 -8.70 8.85 -7.13
C VAL A 114 -10.03 8.69 -7.83
N ALA A 115 -10.86 7.77 -7.36
CA ALA A 115 -12.08 7.48 -8.06
C ALA A 115 -13.10 8.63 -8.00
N CYS A 116 -13.12 9.35 -6.88
CA CYS A 116 -13.91 10.56 -6.67
C CYS A 116 -13.39 11.77 -7.47
N SER A 117 -12.18 11.72 -8.06
CA SER A 117 -11.62 12.77 -8.93
C SER A 117 -12.35 12.94 -10.29
N GLY A 118 -13.54 12.35 -10.44
CA GLY A 118 -14.45 12.54 -11.56
C GLY A 118 -14.42 11.41 -12.59
N ALA A 119 -13.28 10.72 -12.73
CA ALA A 119 -13.10 9.71 -13.77
C ALA A 119 -14.02 8.48 -13.64
N TYR A 120 -14.53 8.19 -12.44
CA TYR A 120 -15.32 6.97 -12.17
C TYR A 120 -16.71 7.27 -11.56
N GLN A 121 -17.13 8.53 -11.51
CA GLN A 121 -18.44 8.91 -10.95
C GLN A 121 -19.62 8.23 -11.69
N TYR A 122 -19.45 7.93 -12.98
CA TYR A 122 -20.47 7.24 -13.78
C TYR A 122 -20.73 5.79 -13.34
N MET A 123 -19.82 5.15 -12.60
CA MET A 123 -19.96 3.73 -12.23
C MET A 123 -21.01 3.47 -11.14
N ARG A 124 -21.49 4.50 -10.42
CA ARG A 124 -22.49 4.42 -9.33
C ARG A 124 -22.33 3.20 -8.40
N ALA A 125 -21.09 2.75 -8.19
CA ALA A 125 -20.79 1.55 -7.41
C ALA A 125 -20.32 1.95 -6.01
N ASN A 126 -20.52 1.07 -5.02
CA ASN A 126 -19.90 1.23 -3.71
C ASN A 126 -18.41 0.87 -3.85
N LEU A 127 -17.60 1.86 -4.23
CA LEU A 127 -16.18 1.65 -4.51
C LEU A 127 -15.41 1.19 -3.28
N SER A 128 -15.74 1.70 -2.09
CA SER A 128 -15.11 1.26 -0.85
C SER A 128 -15.24 -0.26 -0.67
N TYR A 129 -16.44 -0.79 -0.88
CA TYR A 129 -16.70 -2.23 -0.80
C TYR A 129 -15.91 -3.03 -1.85
N LEU A 130 -15.91 -2.58 -3.11
CA LEU A 130 -15.15 -3.26 -4.18
C LEU A 130 -13.65 -3.24 -3.93
N ILE A 131 -13.12 -2.09 -3.48
CA ILE A 131 -11.70 -1.92 -3.16
C ILE A 131 -11.31 -2.79 -1.97
N HIS A 132 -12.15 -2.90 -0.93
CA HIS A 132 -11.91 -3.79 0.21
C HIS A 132 -11.69 -5.24 -0.24
N TRP A 133 -12.57 -5.78 -1.09
CA TRP A 133 -12.44 -7.13 -1.63
C TRP A 133 -11.21 -7.30 -2.51
N ALA A 134 -11.00 -6.36 -3.44
CA ALA A 134 -9.87 -6.39 -4.35
C ALA A 134 -8.53 -6.33 -3.57
N TYR A 135 -8.48 -5.49 -2.54
CA TYR A 135 -7.33 -5.37 -1.64
C TYR A 135 -7.05 -6.68 -0.92
N ASN A 136 -8.06 -7.27 -0.26
CA ASN A 136 -7.88 -8.50 0.50
C ASN A 136 -7.40 -9.66 -0.39
N HIS A 137 -7.98 -9.78 -1.58
CA HIS A 137 -7.54 -10.77 -2.56
C HIS A 137 -6.12 -10.49 -3.05
N TYR A 138 -5.78 -9.23 -3.33
CA TYR A 138 -4.45 -8.89 -3.81
C TYR A 138 -3.37 -9.11 -2.74
N VAL A 139 -3.56 -8.58 -1.54
CA VAL A 139 -2.57 -8.61 -0.45
C VAL A 139 -2.51 -9.98 0.20
N HIS A 140 -3.63 -10.46 0.74
CA HIS A 140 -3.60 -11.62 1.64
C HIS A 140 -3.70 -12.97 0.91
N TYR A 141 -4.13 -12.97 -0.35
CA TYR A 141 -4.08 -14.16 -1.20
C TYR A 141 -2.89 -14.08 -2.16
N HIS A 142 -2.92 -13.20 -3.16
CA HIS A 142 -1.92 -13.20 -4.23
C HIS A 142 -0.50 -12.83 -3.76
N MET A 143 -0.32 -11.78 -2.94
CA MET A 143 1.02 -11.44 -2.44
C MET A 143 1.54 -12.46 -1.42
N THR A 144 0.68 -12.95 -0.52
CA THR A 144 1.04 -14.03 0.41
C THR A 144 1.48 -15.30 -0.30
N GLU A 145 0.83 -15.71 -1.40
CA GLU A 145 1.27 -16.85 -2.19
C GLU A 145 2.66 -16.64 -2.79
N LYS A 146 2.92 -15.44 -3.35
CA LYS A 146 4.25 -15.10 -3.87
C LYS A 146 5.32 -15.08 -2.77
N PHE A 147 4.99 -14.52 -1.61
CA PHE A 147 5.87 -14.49 -0.44
C PHE A 147 6.22 -15.90 0.03
N LYS A 148 5.21 -16.77 0.19
CA LYS A 148 5.41 -18.19 0.55
C LYS A 148 6.26 -18.94 -0.47
N LYS A 149 6.11 -18.64 -1.77
CA LYS A 149 6.97 -19.23 -2.82
C LYS A 149 8.41 -18.74 -2.73
N GLU A 150 8.63 -17.46 -2.45
CA GLU A 150 9.97 -16.87 -2.35
C GLU A 150 10.74 -17.35 -1.11
N ILE A 151 10.05 -17.55 0.02
CA ILE A 151 10.65 -18.17 1.22
C ILE A 151 11.11 -19.60 0.92
N LYS A 152 10.33 -20.36 0.16
CA LYS A 152 10.65 -21.76 -0.16
C LYS A 152 11.80 -21.88 -1.16
N GLU A 153 11.77 -21.08 -2.21
CA GLU A 153 12.77 -21.10 -3.29
C GLU A 153 13.01 -19.67 -3.78
N THR A 154 14.15 -19.10 -3.38
CA THR A 154 14.54 -17.75 -3.81
C THR A 154 14.65 -17.67 -5.33
N GLY A 155 14.00 -16.68 -5.93
CA GLY A 155 14.01 -16.44 -7.38
C GLY A 155 12.95 -17.22 -8.18
N LYS A 156 12.13 -18.08 -7.55
CA LYS A 156 11.09 -18.85 -8.25
C LYS A 156 10.05 -17.96 -8.92
N ASN A 157 9.64 -16.88 -8.26
CA ASN A 157 8.68 -15.94 -8.83
C ASN A 157 9.23 -15.25 -10.09
N LEU A 158 10.54 -14.96 -10.14
CA LEU A 158 11.17 -14.39 -11.32
C LEU A 158 11.21 -15.40 -12.48
N ALA A 159 11.55 -16.66 -12.18
CA ALA A 159 11.59 -17.73 -13.17
C ALA A 159 10.20 -18.01 -13.78
N ASP A 160 9.15 -18.05 -12.97
CA ASP A 160 7.78 -18.30 -13.44
C ASP A 160 7.25 -17.13 -14.28
N ASN A 161 7.54 -15.88 -13.89
CA ASN A 161 7.18 -14.70 -14.71
C ASN A 161 7.90 -14.71 -16.06
N GLN A 162 9.17 -15.12 -16.13
CA GLN A 162 9.92 -15.23 -17.38
C GLN A 162 9.38 -16.36 -18.29
N LYS A 163 8.93 -17.48 -17.71
CA LYS A 163 8.28 -18.57 -18.45
C LYS A 163 6.94 -18.15 -19.05
N GLY A 164 6.11 -17.42 -18.30
CA GLY A 164 4.82 -16.92 -18.79
C GLY A 164 4.94 -15.93 -19.96
N VAL A 165 5.98 -15.08 -19.95
CA VAL A 165 6.27 -14.15 -21.06
C VAL A 165 6.74 -14.87 -22.32
N THR A 166 7.36 -16.05 -22.18
CA THR A 166 7.89 -16.82 -23.31
C THR A 166 6.81 -17.68 -23.98
N GLN A 167 5.75 -18.08 -23.26
CA GLN A 167 4.61 -18.83 -23.81
C GLN A 167 3.55 -17.96 -24.51
N GLN A 168 3.61 -16.63 -24.39
CA GLN A 168 2.69 -15.69 -25.06
C GLN A 168 3.28 -15.04 -26.33
N ARG A 169 4.35 -15.62 -26.90
CA ARG A 169 4.95 -15.18 -28.16
C ARG A 169 4.71 -16.17 -29.30
#